data_AF-Q4DHN4-F1
#
_entry.id   AF-Q4DHN4-F1
#
_cell.length_a   1.000
_cell.length_b   1.000
_cell.length_c   1.000
_cell.angle_alpha   90.00
_cell.angle_beta   90.00
_cell.angle_gamma   90.00
#
_symmetry.space_group_name_H-M   'P 1'
#
loop_
_entity.id
_entity.type
_entity.pdbx_description
1 polymer ?
#
loop_
_entity_poly.entity_id
_entity_poly.type
_entity_poly.pdbx_seq_one_letter_code
_entity_poly.pdbx_strand_id
1 'polypeptide(L)'
;LEVQGIIKENMHVDGSMMQRCVGMRRSLQAEKRARRGGESSSTDPFVETRQLYATDIAGAFFLTMWNEVSLVGLDSAGPLGAVKCFLRIVEAALPGLGADALLEAVAEIENGTRFSVESWQEAVLAARIPYYGAPNEVQWRTCKGSSPSYRGFPCGMWLLYHSITVNVDAGGDTNPLEAIQEYVRYFFSCEECRQHFLEFNFTRDEDPVLQLWRAHNSVNARLAPVKEGADPFVPKRQFPDAEICGNCRNSLGAFDESEVAVFLRKWYEWDPSAFSTSTDESGNSSYFFRPGRPMPLYKDPKQRHRDKVRRSLLPLYVFLAVFVTVAVLNAGIFALVEGA
;
A
#
# COMPACT_ATOMS: atom_id res chain seq x y z
N LEU A 1 25.33 5.80 -6.17
CA LEU A 1 25.91 4.76 -7.05
C LEU A 1 25.55 3.38 -6.54
N GLU A 2 25.94 2.98 -5.33
CA GLU A 2 25.64 1.65 -4.77
C GLU A 2 24.14 1.28 -4.78
N VAL A 3 23.24 2.16 -4.33
CA VAL A 3 21.79 1.91 -4.35
C VAL A 3 21.24 1.74 -5.77
N GLN A 4 21.77 2.50 -6.73
CA GLN A 4 21.35 2.38 -8.14
C GLN A 4 21.84 1.05 -8.74
N GLY A 5 23.04 0.59 -8.36
CA GLY A 5 23.56 -0.72 -8.76
C GLY A 5 22.64 -1.85 -8.30
N ILE A 6 22.30 -1.87 -7.01
CA ILE A 6 21.41 -2.89 -6.42
C ILE A 6 20.02 -2.87 -7.09
N ILE A 7 19.45 -1.69 -7.35
CA ILE A 7 18.13 -1.61 -8.01
C ILE A 7 18.22 -2.12 -9.45
N LYS A 8 19.29 -1.81 -10.21
CA LYS A 8 19.45 -2.31 -11.59
C LYS A 8 19.60 -3.83 -11.64
N GLU A 9 20.30 -4.41 -10.67
CA GLU A 9 20.51 -5.86 -10.59
C GLU A 9 19.23 -6.61 -10.25
N ASN A 10 18.32 -6.02 -9.47
CA ASN A 10 17.12 -6.70 -8.97
C ASN A 10 15.82 -6.26 -9.67
N MET A 11 15.85 -5.17 -10.45
CA MET A 11 14.66 -4.61 -11.11
C MET A 11 15.02 -4.07 -12.50
N HIS A 12 14.30 -4.53 -13.54
CA HIS A 12 14.40 -4.01 -14.91
C HIS A 12 13.70 -2.65 -15.06
N VAL A 13 14.25 -1.59 -14.45
CA VAL A 13 13.59 -0.27 -14.38
C VAL A 13 14.24 0.79 -15.28
N ASP A 14 13.42 1.67 -15.86
CA ASP A 14 13.89 2.83 -16.62
C ASP A 14 14.55 3.91 -15.73
N GLY A 15 15.12 4.95 -16.35
CA GLY A 15 15.84 6.01 -15.63
C GLY A 15 15.00 6.81 -14.63
N SER A 16 13.71 7.04 -14.91
CA SER A 16 12.78 7.76 -14.05
C SER A 16 12.29 6.89 -12.89
N MET A 17 11.89 5.65 -13.19
CA MET A 17 11.46 4.67 -12.20
C MET A 17 12.60 4.32 -11.24
N MET A 18 13.83 4.20 -11.74
CA MET A 18 15.04 4.06 -10.92
C MET A 18 15.18 5.20 -9.91
N GLN A 19 14.99 6.45 -10.33
CA GLN A 19 15.09 7.61 -9.44
C GLN A 19 14.01 7.55 -8.35
N ARG A 20 12.79 7.15 -8.70
CA ARG A 20 11.67 6.97 -7.77
C ARG A 20 11.92 5.83 -6.77
N CYS A 21 12.41 4.66 -7.22
CA CYS A 21 12.86 3.57 -6.34
C CYS A 21 13.91 4.05 -5.31
N VAL A 22 14.92 4.81 -5.76
CA VAL A 22 15.95 5.35 -4.86
C VAL A 22 15.34 6.31 -3.83
N GLY A 23 14.39 7.16 -4.26
CA GLY A 23 13.65 8.06 -3.38
C GLY A 23 12.84 7.31 -2.32
N MET A 24 11.99 6.38 -2.74
CA MET A 24 11.13 5.56 -1.86
C MET A 24 11.96 4.76 -0.86
N ARG A 25 13.05 4.11 -1.30
CA ARG A 25 13.95 3.34 -0.42
C ARG A 25 14.60 4.22 0.65
N ARG A 26 15.01 5.45 0.31
CA ARG A 26 15.58 6.39 1.29
C ARG A 26 14.54 6.79 2.35
N SER A 27 13.29 7.01 1.94
CA SER A 27 12.18 7.29 2.86
C SER A 27 11.95 6.12 3.83
N LEU A 28 11.82 4.90 3.31
CA LEU A 28 11.65 3.68 4.11
C LEU A 28 12.80 3.44 5.11
N GLN A 29 14.05 3.69 4.70
CA GLN A 29 15.21 3.57 5.61
C GLN A 29 15.19 4.63 6.71
N ALA A 30 14.79 5.86 6.40
CA ALA A 30 14.67 6.93 7.39
C ALA A 30 13.62 6.57 8.46
N GLU A 31 12.50 5.97 8.07
CA GLU A 31 11.46 5.51 8.98
C GLU A 31 11.85 4.28 9.78
N LYS A 32 12.44 3.25 9.15
CA LYS A 32 12.96 2.07 9.88
C LYS A 32 13.94 2.48 10.98
N ARG A 33 14.78 3.50 10.73
CA ARG A 33 15.68 4.09 11.75
C ARG A 33 14.91 4.78 12.87
N ALA A 34 13.75 5.37 12.61
CA ALA A 34 12.90 5.98 13.61
C ALA A 34 12.12 4.93 14.46
N ARG A 35 11.89 3.73 13.90
CA ARG A 35 11.02 2.68 14.48
C ARG A 35 11.75 1.55 15.24
N ARG A 36 13.06 1.64 15.51
CA ARG A 36 13.86 0.59 16.18
C ARG A 36 13.48 0.25 17.65
N GLY A 37 12.20 0.30 18.04
CA GLY A 37 11.78 0.21 19.45
C GLY A 37 10.50 -0.56 19.76
N GLY A 38 9.95 -1.40 18.89
CA GLY A 38 8.76 -2.18 19.30
C GLY A 38 8.26 -3.18 18.28
N GLU A 39 8.74 -4.42 18.36
CA GLU A 39 8.00 -5.57 17.84
C GLU A 39 7.39 -6.28 19.05
N SER A 40 6.06 -6.29 19.12
CA SER A 40 5.33 -7.15 20.05
C SER A 40 5.01 -8.45 19.31
N SER A 41 5.67 -9.54 19.70
CA SER A 41 5.27 -10.88 19.28
C SER A 41 4.06 -11.29 20.13
N SER A 42 2.86 -11.31 19.55
CA SER A 42 1.75 -12.08 20.14
C SER A 42 2.13 -13.56 20.12
N THR A 43 1.78 -14.29 21.19
CA THR A 43 1.93 -15.75 21.31
C THR A 43 0.67 -16.51 20.90
N ASP A 44 -0.39 -15.80 20.49
CA ASP A 44 -1.66 -16.44 20.19
C ASP A 44 -1.57 -17.25 18.89
N PRO A 45 -2.19 -18.44 18.82
CA PRO A 45 -2.22 -19.22 17.60
C PRO A 45 -2.89 -18.41 16.49
N PHE A 46 -2.30 -18.43 15.29
CA PHE A 46 -2.86 -17.76 14.13
C PHE A 46 -4.21 -18.39 13.75
N VAL A 47 -5.24 -17.54 13.63
CA VAL A 47 -6.56 -17.91 13.12
C VAL A 47 -6.83 -17.11 11.86
N GLU A 48 -7.12 -17.80 10.76
CA GLU A 48 -7.48 -17.15 9.49
C GLU A 48 -8.82 -16.44 9.63
N THR A 49 -8.83 -15.13 9.41
CA THR A 49 -10.07 -14.36 9.29
C THR A 49 -10.78 -14.73 7.98
N ARG A 50 -11.92 -15.39 8.10
CA ARG A 50 -12.78 -15.75 6.95
C ARG A 50 -13.75 -14.64 6.54
N GLN A 51 -13.98 -13.63 7.39
CA GLN A 51 -14.83 -12.46 7.11
C GLN A 51 -14.13 -11.45 6.20
N LEU A 52 -14.89 -10.82 5.29
CA LEU A 52 -14.42 -9.68 4.48
C LEU A 52 -14.51 -8.37 5.28
N TYR A 53 -13.40 -7.64 5.35
CA TYR A 53 -13.30 -6.31 5.95
C TYR A 53 -13.02 -5.26 4.88
N ALA A 54 -13.87 -4.24 4.81
CA ALA A 54 -13.71 -3.12 3.86
C ALA A 54 -12.38 -2.37 4.04
N THR A 55 -11.79 -2.38 5.25
CA THR A 55 -10.46 -1.80 5.52
C THR A 55 -9.35 -2.46 4.72
N ASP A 56 -9.47 -3.74 4.36
CA ASP A 56 -8.49 -4.44 3.55
C ASP A 56 -8.61 -4.05 2.07
N ILE A 57 -9.83 -3.82 1.58
CA ILE A 57 -10.07 -3.25 0.24
C ILE A 57 -9.49 -1.83 0.17
N ALA A 58 -9.78 -1.00 1.18
CA ALA A 58 -9.24 0.35 1.29
C ALA A 58 -7.71 0.35 1.42
N GLY A 59 -7.13 -0.59 2.17
CA GLY A 59 -5.68 -0.77 2.29
C GLY A 59 -5.01 -1.13 0.97
N ALA A 60 -5.64 -1.99 0.18
CA ALA A 60 -5.17 -2.33 -1.16
C ALA A 60 -5.22 -1.13 -2.10
N PHE A 61 -6.33 -0.39 -2.11
CA PHE A 61 -6.46 0.82 -2.90
C PHE A 61 -5.44 1.90 -2.47
N PHE A 62 -5.27 2.09 -1.15
CA PHE A 62 -4.27 3.01 -0.61
C PHE A 62 -2.86 2.65 -1.08
N LEU A 63 -2.39 1.41 -0.92
CA LEU A 63 -1.04 1.02 -1.33
C LEU A 63 -0.84 1.06 -2.85
N THR A 64 -1.90 0.79 -3.61
CA THR A 64 -1.92 0.94 -5.06
C THR A 64 -1.59 2.38 -5.45
N MET A 65 -2.27 3.36 -4.85
CA MET A 65 -2.02 4.77 -5.14
C MET A 65 -0.69 5.25 -4.51
N TRP A 66 -0.41 4.85 -3.28
CA TRP A 66 0.73 5.31 -2.48
C TRP A 66 2.07 4.76 -2.98
N ASN A 67 2.13 3.49 -3.39
CA ASN A 67 3.35 2.81 -3.80
C ASN A 67 3.40 2.54 -5.30
N GLU A 68 2.42 1.82 -5.86
CA GLU A 68 2.50 1.33 -7.24
C GLU A 68 2.44 2.48 -8.25
N VAL A 69 1.46 3.37 -8.11
CA VAL A 69 1.35 4.57 -8.96
C VAL A 69 2.54 5.51 -8.73
N SER A 70 2.96 5.72 -7.48
CA SER A 70 4.17 6.49 -7.17
C SER A 70 5.41 5.94 -7.85
N LEU A 71 5.57 4.61 -7.90
CA LEU A 71 6.73 3.96 -8.48
C LEU A 71 6.77 4.13 -10.00
N VAL A 72 5.66 3.89 -10.69
CA VAL A 72 5.56 3.98 -12.15
C VAL A 72 5.51 5.41 -12.62
N GLY A 73 4.83 6.29 -11.89
CA GLY A 73 4.61 7.68 -12.25
C GLY A 73 3.57 7.87 -13.36
N LEU A 74 3.18 9.13 -13.55
CA LEU A 74 2.09 9.52 -14.46
C LEU A 74 2.56 10.47 -15.57
N ASP A 75 3.87 10.48 -15.85
CA ASP A 75 4.47 11.35 -16.89
C ASP A 75 4.10 10.93 -18.32
N SER A 76 3.72 9.66 -18.52
CA SER A 76 3.41 9.08 -19.83
C SER A 76 1.91 8.83 -19.99
N ALA A 77 1.40 9.00 -21.21
CA ALA A 77 -0.03 8.90 -21.52
C ALA A 77 -0.66 7.54 -21.17
N GLY A 78 0.09 6.43 -21.32
CA GLY A 78 -0.38 5.07 -21.00
C GLY A 78 -0.73 4.90 -19.51
N PRO A 79 0.25 4.99 -18.59
CA PRO A 79 -0.01 4.96 -17.14
C PRO A 79 -1.05 6.00 -16.68
N LEU A 80 -1.00 7.23 -17.22
CA LEU A 80 -1.97 8.28 -16.90
C LEU A 80 -3.42 7.90 -17.28
N GLY A 81 -3.62 7.39 -18.49
CA GLY A 81 -4.93 6.92 -18.95
C GLY A 81 -5.43 5.72 -18.14
N ALA A 82 -4.53 4.76 -17.83
CA ALA A 82 -4.88 3.57 -17.06
C ALA A 82 -5.29 3.90 -15.62
N VAL A 83 -4.54 4.77 -14.92
CA VAL A 83 -4.90 5.17 -13.55
C VAL A 83 -6.21 5.96 -13.54
N LYS A 84 -6.44 6.84 -14.52
CA LYS A 84 -7.68 7.62 -14.64
C LYS A 84 -8.89 6.71 -14.84
N CYS A 85 -8.78 5.74 -15.72
CA CYS A 85 -9.81 4.74 -15.97
C CYS A 85 -10.10 3.91 -14.71
N PHE A 86 -9.05 3.43 -14.05
CA PHE A 86 -9.17 2.65 -12.81
C PHE A 86 -9.85 3.45 -11.69
N LEU A 87 -9.45 4.71 -11.48
CA LEU A 87 -10.03 5.59 -10.47
C LEU A 87 -11.53 5.85 -10.71
N ARG A 88 -11.96 6.06 -11.96
CA ARG A 88 -13.38 6.23 -12.29
C ARG A 88 -14.22 5.00 -11.94
N ILE A 89 -13.69 3.81 -12.20
CA ILE A 89 -14.39 2.58 -11.82
C ILE A 89 -14.41 2.40 -10.31
N VAL A 90 -13.32 2.70 -9.61
CA VAL A 90 -13.30 2.67 -8.14
C VAL A 90 -14.31 3.67 -7.55
N GLU A 91 -14.39 4.88 -8.08
CA GLU A 91 -15.37 5.89 -7.67
C GLU A 91 -16.81 5.40 -7.87
N ALA A 92 -17.10 4.82 -9.04
CA ALA A 92 -18.43 4.33 -9.37
C ALA A 92 -18.84 3.10 -8.53
N ALA A 93 -17.92 2.15 -8.34
CA ALA A 93 -18.21 0.88 -7.65
C ALA A 93 -18.08 0.98 -6.13
N LEU A 94 -17.14 1.79 -5.62
CA LEU A 94 -16.75 1.83 -4.21
C LEU A 94 -16.75 3.27 -3.67
N PRO A 95 -17.91 3.95 -3.64
CA PRO A 95 -18.00 5.32 -3.13
C PRO A 95 -17.47 5.42 -1.69
N GLY A 96 -16.77 6.52 -1.40
CA GLY A 96 -16.12 6.76 -0.11
C GLY A 96 -14.68 6.25 0.00
N LEU A 97 -14.14 5.63 -1.05
CA LEU A 97 -12.73 5.17 -1.07
C LEU A 97 -11.71 6.28 -1.39
N GLY A 98 -12.16 7.50 -1.68
CA GLY A 98 -11.30 8.67 -1.97
C GLY A 98 -10.80 8.76 -3.42
N ALA A 99 -11.41 8.03 -4.36
CA ALA A 99 -11.02 8.05 -5.76
C ALA A 99 -11.32 9.38 -6.46
N ASP A 100 -12.38 10.08 -6.04
CA ASP A 100 -12.78 11.41 -6.48
C ASP A 100 -11.67 12.45 -6.27
N ALA A 101 -11.09 12.52 -5.07
CA ALA A 101 -9.98 13.42 -4.77
C ALA A 101 -8.73 13.12 -5.61
N LEU A 102 -8.51 11.86 -5.96
CA LEU A 102 -7.39 11.46 -6.83
C LEU A 102 -7.65 11.75 -8.31
N LEU A 103 -8.91 11.73 -8.75
CA LEU A 103 -9.28 12.17 -10.09
C LEU A 103 -9.00 13.67 -10.30
N GLU A 104 -9.19 14.50 -9.27
CA GLU A 104 -8.78 15.92 -9.30
C GLU A 104 -7.26 16.05 -9.50
N ALA A 105 -6.45 15.29 -8.75
CA ALA A 105 -4.99 15.30 -8.90
C ALA A 105 -4.54 14.82 -10.29
N VAL A 106 -5.24 13.83 -10.87
CA VAL A 106 -5.00 13.37 -12.24
C VAL A 106 -5.36 14.46 -13.27
N ALA A 107 -6.47 15.18 -13.08
CA ALA A 107 -6.87 16.27 -13.97
C ALA A 107 -5.84 17.41 -14.00
N GLU A 108 -5.23 17.74 -12.85
CA GLU A 108 -4.15 18.73 -12.79
C GLU A 108 -2.91 18.29 -13.59
N ILE A 109 -2.57 17.00 -13.56
CA ILE A 109 -1.46 16.43 -14.34
C ILE A 109 -1.79 16.47 -15.84
N GLU A 110 -3.02 16.12 -16.23
CA GLU A 110 -3.49 16.23 -17.63
C GLU A 110 -3.44 17.67 -18.14
N ASN A 111 -3.67 18.65 -17.28
CA ASN A 111 -3.58 20.08 -17.59
C ASN A 111 -2.14 20.64 -17.60
N GLY A 112 -1.12 19.78 -17.43
CA GLY A 112 0.29 20.14 -17.58
C GLY A 112 1.06 20.24 -16.26
N THR A 113 0.46 19.95 -15.11
CA THR A 113 1.20 19.84 -13.85
C THR A 113 2.16 18.66 -13.93
N ARG A 114 3.44 18.93 -13.67
CA ARG A 114 4.47 17.88 -13.67
C ARG A 114 4.24 16.90 -12.52
N PHE A 115 4.22 15.61 -12.81
CA PHE A 115 4.17 14.56 -11.79
C PHE A 115 5.42 14.58 -10.89
N SER A 116 5.21 14.44 -9.58
CA SER A 116 6.25 14.14 -8.61
C SER A 116 5.73 13.15 -7.58
N VAL A 117 6.62 12.31 -7.04
CA VAL A 117 6.23 11.32 -6.02
C VAL A 117 5.72 12.04 -4.76
N GLU A 118 6.38 13.13 -4.38
CA GLU A 118 6.03 13.92 -3.21
C GLU A 118 4.61 14.52 -3.32
N SER A 119 4.32 15.22 -4.41
CA SER A 119 2.99 15.84 -4.62
C SER A 119 1.88 14.80 -4.76
N TRP A 120 2.16 13.68 -5.43
CA TRP A 120 1.18 12.60 -5.58
C TRP A 120 0.87 11.94 -4.24
N GLN A 121 1.89 11.61 -3.46
CA GLN A 121 1.70 11.04 -2.12
C GLN A 121 0.95 12.01 -1.19
N GLU A 122 1.22 13.31 -1.26
CA GLU A 122 0.41 14.31 -0.54
C GLU A 122 -1.07 14.27 -0.94
N ALA A 123 -1.38 14.14 -2.23
CA ALA A 123 -2.76 13.97 -2.71
C ALA A 123 -3.40 12.67 -2.20
N VAL A 124 -2.65 11.55 -2.20
CA VAL A 124 -3.14 10.26 -1.66
C VAL A 124 -3.46 10.34 -0.17
N LEU A 125 -2.67 11.08 0.63
CA LEU A 125 -3.02 11.32 2.04
C LEU A 125 -4.22 12.25 2.19
N ALA A 126 -4.32 13.27 1.34
CA ALA A 126 -5.44 14.21 1.33
C ALA A 126 -6.76 13.54 0.95
N ALA A 127 -6.73 12.47 0.15
CA ALA A 127 -7.90 11.67 -0.25
C ALA A 127 -8.56 10.90 0.91
N ARG A 128 -7.91 10.80 2.09
CA ARG A 128 -8.45 10.17 3.31
C ARG A 128 -9.01 8.76 3.09
N ILE A 129 -8.31 7.96 2.29
CA ILE A 129 -8.64 6.55 2.03
C ILE A 129 -8.78 5.80 3.38
N PRO A 130 -9.90 5.10 3.65
CA PRO A 130 -10.24 4.55 4.97
C PRO A 130 -9.56 3.19 5.25
N TYR A 131 -8.25 3.09 5.06
CA TYR A 131 -7.47 1.90 5.44
C TYR A 131 -7.18 1.89 6.96
N TYR A 132 -6.82 0.71 7.50
CA TYR A 132 -6.43 0.55 8.90
C TYR A 132 -4.91 0.54 9.07
N GLY A 133 -4.38 1.26 10.06
CA GLY A 133 -2.95 1.35 10.35
C GLY A 133 -2.30 2.68 9.91
N ALA A 134 -1.07 2.62 9.40
CA ALA A 134 -0.32 3.77 8.93
C ALA A 134 0.15 3.58 7.47
N PRO A 135 0.52 4.65 6.73
CA PRO A 135 0.89 4.54 5.31
C PRO A 135 1.93 3.49 4.97
N ASN A 136 2.95 3.33 5.82
CA ASN A 136 4.02 2.33 5.63
C ASN A 136 3.81 1.06 6.47
N GLU A 137 2.63 0.91 7.06
CA GLU A 137 2.22 -0.21 7.92
C GLU A 137 0.69 -0.36 7.88
N VAL A 138 0.17 -0.62 6.68
CA VAL A 138 -1.23 -1.00 6.51
C VAL A 138 -1.45 -2.33 7.23
N GLN A 139 -2.45 -2.36 8.10
CA GLN A 139 -2.81 -3.53 8.88
C GLN A 139 -3.97 -4.27 8.21
N TRP A 140 -3.74 -5.55 7.93
CA TRP A 140 -4.70 -6.43 7.27
C TRP A 140 -5.53 -7.19 8.31
N ARG A 141 -6.82 -7.42 8.03
CA ARG A 141 -7.72 -8.27 8.79
C ARG A 141 -8.06 -9.52 7.99
N THR A 142 -8.85 -9.37 6.92
CA THR A 142 -9.17 -10.47 5.99
C THR A 142 -7.92 -11.05 5.35
N CYS A 143 -6.97 -10.20 4.97
CA CYS A 143 -5.72 -10.53 4.30
C CYS A 143 -4.53 -10.68 5.24
N LYS A 144 -4.76 -10.79 6.55
CA LYS A 144 -3.72 -11.06 7.54
C LYS A 144 -3.10 -12.44 7.27
N GLY A 145 -1.79 -12.48 7.05
CA GLY A 145 -1.01 -13.71 7.00
C GLY A 145 -0.59 -14.17 8.38
N SER A 146 -0.12 -15.42 8.48
CA SER A 146 0.54 -15.94 9.69
C SER A 146 1.84 -15.23 10.03
N SER A 147 2.41 -14.50 9.07
CA SER A 147 3.48 -13.53 9.27
C SER A 147 3.29 -12.31 8.36
N PRO A 148 3.94 -11.16 8.65
CA PRO A 148 3.81 -9.95 7.85
C PRO A 148 4.22 -10.08 6.38
N SER A 149 5.01 -11.10 6.01
CA SER A 149 5.44 -11.32 4.62
C SER A 149 4.40 -12.06 3.77
N TYR A 150 3.34 -12.58 4.37
CA TYR A 150 2.34 -13.38 3.67
C TYR A 150 1.03 -12.61 3.42
N ARG A 151 0.33 -13.01 2.34
CA ARG A 151 -1.00 -12.53 1.95
C ARG A 151 -1.03 -11.02 1.66
N GLY A 152 -1.33 -10.19 2.65
CA GLY A 152 -1.24 -8.73 2.59
C GLY A 152 -1.75 -8.10 1.29
N PHE A 153 -0.92 -7.29 0.65
CA PHE A 153 -1.28 -6.50 -0.53
C PHE A 153 -1.81 -7.35 -1.70
N PRO A 154 -1.13 -8.42 -2.18
CA PRO A 154 -1.69 -9.27 -3.23
C PRO A 154 -3.09 -9.85 -2.91
N CYS A 155 -3.35 -10.23 -1.66
CA CYS A 155 -4.68 -10.66 -1.22
C CYS A 155 -5.69 -9.51 -1.29
N GLY A 156 -5.31 -8.33 -0.79
CA GLY A 156 -6.15 -7.14 -0.81
C GLY A 156 -6.52 -6.70 -2.23
N MET A 157 -5.60 -6.84 -3.20
CA MET A 157 -5.88 -6.53 -4.61
C MET A 157 -6.95 -7.44 -5.20
N TRP A 158 -6.93 -8.74 -4.88
CA TRP A 158 -8.04 -9.61 -5.28
C TRP A 158 -9.37 -9.18 -4.66
N LEU A 159 -9.38 -8.79 -3.37
CA LEU A 159 -10.61 -8.26 -2.75
C LEU A 159 -11.11 -7.00 -3.47
N LEU A 160 -10.20 -6.06 -3.78
CA LEU A 160 -10.51 -4.82 -4.49
C LEU A 160 -11.12 -5.10 -5.87
N TYR A 161 -10.51 -5.98 -6.65
CA TYR A 161 -11.00 -6.33 -7.99
C TYR A 161 -12.38 -6.99 -7.95
N HIS A 162 -12.57 -7.95 -7.03
CA HIS A 162 -13.87 -8.61 -6.87
C HIS A 162 -14.96 -7.62 -6.45
N SER A 163 -14.67 -6.75 -5.47
CA SER A 163 -15.60 -5.68 -5.07
C SER A 163 -15.90 -4.70 -6.21
N ILE A 164 -14.93 -4.35 -7.05
CA ILE A 164 -15.19 -3.55 -8.25
C ILE A 164 -16.19 -4.26 -9.17
N THR A 165 -15.94 -5.53 -9.52
CA THR A 165 -16.79 -6.26 -10.47
C THR A 165 -18.22 -6.47 -9.98
N VAL A 166 -18.42 -6.56 -8.66
CA VAL A 166 -19.74 -6.76 -8.07
C VAL A 166 -20.55 -5.47 -7.99
N ASN A 167 -19.91 -4.32 -7.74
CA ASN A 167 -20.60 -3.08 -7.42
C ASN A 167 -20.63 -2.06 -8.56
N VAL A 168 -19.92 -2.29 -9.67
CA VAL A 168 -20.07 -1.44 -10.86
C VAL A 168 -21.41 -1.72 -11.55
N ASP A 169 -22.06 -0.67 -12.06
CA ASP A 169 -23.22 -0.83 -12.92
C ASP A 169 -22.82 -1.48 -14.25
N ALA A 170 -23.49 -2.58 -14.61
CA ALA A 170 -23.28 -3.30 -15.86
C ALA A 170 -23.58 -2.44 -17.10
N GLY A 171 -24.33 -1.33 -16.96
CA GLY A 171 -24.64 -0.39 -18.03
C GLY A 171 -23.58 0.68 -18.31
N GLY A 172 -22.47 0.73 -17.55
CA GLY A 172 -21.43 1.74 -17.73
C GLY A 172 -20.60 1.57 -19.01
N ASP A 173 -20.06 2.66 -19.55
CA ASP A 173 -19.24 2.66 -20.77
C ASP A 173 -17.91 1.89 -20.63
N THR A 174 -17.43 1.71 -19.40
CA THR A 174 -16.14 1.07 -19.12
C THR A 174 -16.33 -0.29 -18.48
N ASN A 175 -15.85 -1.34 -19.14
CA ASN A 175 -15.85 -2.69 -18.58
C ASN A 175 -14.87 -2.77 -17.38
N PRO A 176 -15.30 -3.32 -16.23
CA PRO A 176 -14.45 -3.38 -15.03
C PRO A 176 -13.16 -4.19 -15.24
N LEU A 177 -13.23 -5.30 -15.99
CA LEU A 177 -12.08 -6.17 -16.22
C LEU A 177 -11.07 -5.54 -17.17
N GLU A 178 -11.52 -4.79 -18.18
CA GLU A 178 -10.63 -4.01 -19.04
C GLU A 178 -9.85 -2.95 -18.24
N ALA A 179 -10.54 -2.20 -17.37
CA ALA A 179 -9.86 -1.20 -16.53
C ALA A 179 -8.88 -1.84 -15.52
N ILE A 180 -9.25 -3.00 -14.95
CA ILE A 180 -8.36 -3.78 -14.08
C ILE A 180 -7.15 -4.28 -14.86
N GLN A 181 -7.32 -4.80 -16.08
CA GLN A 181 -6.21 -5.24 -16.93
C GLN A 181 -5.27 -4.10 -17.31
N GLU A 182 -5.80 -2.92 -17.67
CA GLU A 182 -4.97 -1.74 -17.93
C GLU A 182 -4.20 -1.32 -16.69
N TYR A 183 -4.85 -1.28 -15.51
CA TYR A 183 -4.15 -1.02 -14.26
C TYR A 183 -3.02 -2.04 -14.04
N VAL A 184 -3.31 -3.34 -14.14
CA VAL A 184 -2.32 -4.40 -13.91
C VAL A 184 -1.16 -4.29 -14.89
N ARG A 185 -1.43 -3.97 -16.16
CA ARG A 185 -0.41 -3.80 -17.22
C ARG A 185 0.66 -2.79 -16.85
N TYR A 186 0.29 -1.67 -16.24
CA TYR A 186 1.24 -0.60 -15.93
C TYR A 186 1.76 -0.65 -14.51
N PHE A 187 0.92 -0.98 -13.53
CA PHE A 187 1.20 -0.68 -12.13
C PHE A 187 1.50 -1.88 -11.25
N PHE A 188 1.09 -3.11 -11.59
CA PHE A 188 1.36 -4.23 -10.69
C PHE A 188 2.85 -4.60 -10.71
N SER A 189 3.54 -4.40 -9.58
CA SER A 189 5.00 -4.50 -9.49
C SER A 189 5.57 -5.91 -9.65
N CYS A 190 4.82 -6.96 -9.31
CA CYS A 190 5.23 -8.34 -9.56
C CYS A 190 5.11 -8.65 -11.06
N GLU A 191 6.23 -8.64 -11.78
CA GLU A 191 6.29 -8.81 -13.24
C GLU A 191 5.71 -10.15 -13.70
N GLU A 192 6.07 -11.26 -13.06
CA GLU A 192 5.53 -12.59 -13.37
C GLU A 192 4.02 -12.66 -13.09
N CYS A 193 3.55 -12.07 -11.99
CA CYS A 193 2.13 -12.02 -11.66
C CYS A 193 1.36 -11.22 -12.71
N ARG A 194 1.92 -10.08 -13.13
CA ARG A 194 1.37 -9.21 -14.16
C ARG A 194 1.28 -9.93 -15.50
N GLN A 195 2.34 -10.62 -15.92
CA GLN A 195 2.35 -11.39 -17.16
C GLN A 195 1.23 -12.43 -17.18
N HIS A 196 1.17 -13.29 -16.15
CA HIS A 196 0.11 -14.30 -16.06
C HIS A 196 -1.31 -13.70 -15.98
N PHE A 197 -1.49 -12.55 -15.33
CA PHE A 197 -2.81 -11.92 -15.26
C PHE A 197 -3.27 -11.38 -16.62
N LEU A 198 -2.35 -10.86 -17.42
CA LEU A 198 -2.65 -10.36 -18.77
C LEU A 198 -2.93 -11.47 -19.79
N GLU A 199 -2.67 -12.73 -19.46
CA GLU A 199 -3.04 -13.89 -20.27
C GLU A 199 -4.53 -14.24 -20.14
N PHE A 200 -5.24 -13.74 -19.13
CA PHE A 200 -6.69 -13.92 -19.03
C PHE A 200 -7.41 -13.16 -20.15
N ASN A 201 -8.19 -13.87 -20.95
CA ASN A 201 -8.99 -13.27 -22.02
C ASN A 201 -10.40 -12.95 -21.52
N PHE A 202 -10.57 -11.78 -20.90
CA PHE A 202 -11.87 -11.30 -20.45
C PHE A 202 -12.70 -10.75 -21.61
N THR A 203 -14.00 -11.00 -21.58
CA THR A 203 -14.92 -10.60 -22.65
C THR A 203 -16.07 -9.74 -22.11
N ARG A 204 -16.74 -8.98 -22.98
CA ARG A 204 -17.87 -8.13 -22.60
C ARG A 204 -19.21 -8.87 -22.58
N ASP A 205 -19.29 -10.07 -23.15
CA ASP A 205 -20.50 -10.89 -23.25
C ASP A 205 -20.73 -11.82 -22.06
N GLU A 206 -19.73 -11.99 -21.18
CA GLU A 206 -19.83 -12.79 -19.96
C GLU A 206 -19.86 -11.93 -18.69
N ASP A 207 -20.46 -12.48 -17.61
CA ASP A 207 -20.52 -11.82 -16.30
C ASP A 207 -19.10 -11.57 -15.73
N PRO A 208 -18.68 -10.31 -15.53
CA PRO A 208 -17.34 -9.99 -15.06
C PRO A 208 -17.05 -10.58 -13.66
N VAL A 209 -18.08 -10.77 -12.84
CA VAL A 209 -17.96 -11.39 -11.50
C VAL A 209 -17.50 -12.84 -11.63
N LEU A 210 -18.15 -13.62 -12.51
CA LEU A 210 -17.79 -15.02 -12.75
C LEU A 210 -16.47 -15.15 -13.49
N GLN A 211 -16.20 -14.28 -14.47
CA GLN A 211 -14.93 -14.29 -15.20
C GLN A 211 -13.73 -14.10 -14.26
N LEU A 212 -13.76 -13.07 -13.40
CA LEU A 212 -12.69 -12.82 -12.44
C LEU A 212 -12.57 -13.95 -11.42
N TRP A 213 -13.70 -14.54 -11.02
CA TRP A 213 -13.74 -15.67 -10.10
C TRP A 213 -13.08 -16.92 -10.69
N ARG A 214 -13.40 -17.30 -11.93
CA ARG A 214 -12.75 -18.42 -12.65
C ARG A 214 -11.24 -18.17 -12.79
N ALA A 215 -10.86 -16.95 -13.18
CA ALA A 215 -9.45 -16.55 -13.29
C ALA A 215 -8.73 -16.73 -11.94
N HIS A 216 -9.26 -16.19 -10.85
CA HIS A 216 -8.67 -16.33 -9.51
C HIS A 216 -8.57 -17.80 -9.07
N ASN A 217 -9.61 -18.60 -9.30
CA ASN A 217 -9.59 -20.02 -8.96
C ASN A 217 -8.60 -20.84 -9.80
N SER A 218 -8.35 -20.46 -11.06
CA SER A 218 -7.26 -21.06 -11.85
C SER A 218 -5.88 -20.77 -11.23
N VAL A 219 -5.66 -19.55 -10.72
CA VAL A 219 -4.44 -19.18 -9.99
C VAL A 219 -4.31 -19.98 -8.70
N ASN A 220 -5.42 -20.12 -7.94
CA ASN A 220 -5.41 -20.91 -6.71
C ASN A 220 -5.09 -22.38 -6.98
N ALA A 221 -5.62 -22.98 -8.05
CA ALA A 221 -5.31 -24.35 -8.45
C ALA A 221 -3.83 -24.51 -8.82
N ARG A 222 -3.28 -23.58 -9.62
CA ARG A 222 -1.87 -23.57 -10.03
C ARG A 222 -0.91 -23.43 -8.85
N LEU A 223 -1.26 -22.59 -7.86
CA LEU A 223 -0.41 -22.29 -6.71
C LEU A 223 -0.63 -23.23 -5.51
N ALA A 224 -1.69 -24.03 -5.48
CA ALA A 224 -1.95 -25.01 -4.41
C ALA A 224 -0.77 -25.95 -4.07
N PRO A 225 0.00 -26.50 -5.03
CA PRO A 225 1.14 -27.35 -4.70
C PRO A 225 2.41 -26.58 -4.30
N VAL A 226 2.46 -25.25 -4.47
CA VAL A 226 3.65 -24.43 -4.21
C VAL A 226 3.77 -24.14 -2.71
N LYS A 227 4.85 -24.61 -2.08
CA LYS A 227 5.12 -24.39 -0.65
C LYS A 227 6.07 -23.22 -0.38
N GLU A 228 7.00 -22.97 -1.29
CA GLU A 228 7.96 -21.88 -1.15
C GLU A 228 7.25 -20.52 -1.29
N GLY A 229 7.47 -19.61 -0.33
CA GLY A 229 6.81 -18.31 -0.30
C GLY A 229 5.31 -18.33 0.04
N ALA A 230 4.71 -19.52 0.24
CA ALA A 230 3.31 -19.66 0.61
C ALA A 230 3.10 -19.58 2.14
N ASP A 231 1.93 -19.10 2.56
CA ASP A 231 1.54 -19.11 3.96
C ASP A 231 1.17 -20.54 4.39
N PRO A 232 1.91 -21.17 5.32
CA PRO A 232 1.64 -22.56 5.72
C PRO A 232 0.30 -22.72 6.47
N PHE A 233 -0.25 -21.64 7.02
CA PHE A 233 -1.52 -21.66 7.76
C PHE A 233 -2.73 -21.27 6.88
N VAL A 234 -2.49 -20.75 5.68
CA VAL A 234 -3.55 -20.35 4.74
C VAL A 234 -3.23 -20.93 3.35
N PRO A 235 -3.31 -22.25 3.17
CA PRO A 235 -3.04 -22.89 1.89
C PRO A 235 -4.02 -22.41 0.82
N LYS A 236 -3.52 -22.29 -0.42
CA LYS A 236 -4.36 -21.93 -1.57
C LYS A 236 -5.42 -23.01 -1.78
N ARG A 237 -6.67 -22.58 -1.83
CA ARG A 237 -7.85 -23.42 -2.01
C ARG A 237 -8.82 -22.76 -2.97
N GLN A 238 -9.69 -23.58 -3.56
CA GLN A 238 -10.78 -23.07 -4.39
C GLN A 238 -11.75 -22.27 -3.52
N PHE A 239 -12.20 -21.12 -4.02
CA PHE A 239 -13.12 -20.22 -3.32
C PHE A 239 -14.46 -20.14 -4.06
N PRO A 240 -15.61 -20.11 -3.38
CA PRO A 240 -15.77 -20.42 -1.96
C PRO A 240 -15.52 -21.90 -1.67
N ASP A 241 -15.08 -22.21 -0.45
CA ASP A 241 -15.12 -23.57 0.06
C ASP A 241 -16.54 -23.90 0.56
N ALA A 242 -16.80 -25.18 0.84
CA ALA A 242 -18.12 -25.64 1.25
C ALA A 242 -18.55 -25.10 2.63
N GLU A 243 -17.60 -24.62 3.44
CA GLU A 243 -17.86 -24.03 4.75
C GLU A 243 -18.47 -22.63 4.60
N ILE A 244 -17.92 -21.79 3.72
CA ILE A 244 -18.46 -20.44 3.49
C ILE A 244 -19.69 -20.46 2.56
N CYS A 245 -19.77 -21.38 1.61
CA CYS A 245 -20.93 -21.51 0.74
C CYS A 245 -21.30 -22.97 0.48
N GLY A 246 -22.24 -23.48 1.27
CA GLY A 246 -22.77 -24.85 1.12
C GLY A 246 -23.54 -25.09 -0.18
N ASN A 247 -24.20 -24.05 -0.72
CA ASN A 247 -24.99 -24.16 -1.96
C ASN A 247 -24.15 -24.03 -3.23
N CYS A 248 -22.91 -23.58 -3.13
CA CYS A 248 -22.05 -23.34 -4.30
C CYS A 248 -21.51 -24.63 -4.93
N ARG A 249 -21.91 -25.80 -4.45
CA ARG A 249 -21.53 -27.11 -5.02
C ARG A 249 -22.76 -27.94 -5.34
N ASN A 250 -22.76 -28.55 -6.50
CA ASN A 250 -23.78 -29.53 -6.88
C ASN A 250 -23.52 -30.89 -6.20
N SER A 251 -24.42 -31.86 -6.43
CA SER A 251 -24.32 -33.22 -5.87
C SER A 251 -23.07 -34.00 -6.29
N LEU A 252 -22.37 -33.57 -7.34
CA LEU A 252 -21.09 -34.14 -7.80
C LEU A 252 -19.87 -33.44 -7.19
N GLY A 253 -20.07 -32.40 -6.36
CA GLY A 253 -19.02 -31.60 -5.74
C GLY A 253 -18.42 -30.51 -6.64
N ALA A 254 -18.88 -30.40 -7.89
CA ALA A 254 -18.48 -29.35 -8.82
C ALA A 254 -19.19 -28.03 -8.47
N PHE A 255 -18.58 -26.91 -8.86
CA PHE A 255 -19.19 -25.59 -8.62
C PHE A 255 -20.51 -25.44 -9.38
N ASP A 256 -21.54 -24.97 -8.68
CA ASP A 256 -22.74 -24.42 -9.30
C ASP A 256 -22.51 -22.92 -9.50
N GLU A 257 -22.21 -22.50 -10.74
CA GLU A 257 -21.84 -21.11 -11.01
C GLU A 257 -22.98 -20.12 -10.77
N SER A 258 -24.23 -20.57 -10.82
CA SER A 258 -25.39 -19.69 -10.53
C SER A 258 -25.43 -19.37 -9.03
N GLU A 259 -25.26 -20.38 -8.17
CA GLU A 259 -25.17 -20.18 -6.72
C GLU A 259 -23.89 -19.44 -6.31
N VAL A 260 -22.77 -19.68 -7.02
CA VAL A 260 -21.54 -18.92 -6.84
C VAL A 260 -21.75 -17.44 -7.15
N ALA A 261 -22.41 -17.09 -8.27
CA ALA A 261 -22.67 -15.71 -8.61
C ALA A 261 -23.51 -15.00 -7.54
N VAL A 262 -24.55 -15.66 -7.02
CA VAL A 262 -25.38 -15.15 -5.90
C VAL A 262 -24.51 -14.91 -4.67
N PHE A 263 -23.69 -15.89 -4.30
CA PHE A 263 -22.78 -15.78 -3.17
C PHE A 263 -21.79 -14.63 -3.32
N LEU A 264 -21.11 -14.52 -4.47
CA LEU A 264 -20.09 -13.50 -4.72
C LEU A 264 -20.68 -12.09 -4.66
N ARG A 265 -21.84 -11.89 -5.28
CA ARG A 265 -22.53 -10.59 -5.26
C ARG A 265 -22.90 -10.17 -3.85
N LYS A 266 -23.30 -11.12 -2.99
CA LYS A 266 -23.57 -10.83 -1.58
C LYS A 266 -22.29 -10.61 -0.76
N TRP A 267 -21.26 -11.42 -1.02
CA TRP A 267 -20.00 -11.41 -0.26
C TRP A 267 -19.20 -10.13 -0.47
N TYR A 268 -19.18 -9.63 -1.72
CA TYR A 268 -18.43 -8.44 -2.12
C TYR A 268 -19.30 -7.18 -2.25
N GLU A 269 -20.57 -7.24 -1.83
CA GLU A 269 -21.46 -6.08 -1.77
C GLU A 269 -20.80 -4.94 -0.97
N TRP A 270 -20.73 -3.75 -1.57
CA TRP A 270 -20.08 -2.60 -0.98
C TRP A 270 -21.03 -1.85 -0.05
N ASP A 271 -20.60 -1.67 1.20
CA ASP A 271 -21.29 -0.84 2.19
C ASP A 271 -20.35 0.30 2.63
N PRO A 272 -20.57 1.55 2.16
CA PRO A 272 -19.79 2.72 2.58
C PRO A 272 -19.86 2.97 4.10
N SER A 273 -20.88 2.46 4.79
CA SER A 273 -21.02 2.62 6.24
C SER A 273 -20.15 1.65 7.05
N ALA A 274 -19.59 0.62 6.41
CA ALA A 274 -18.78 -0.43 7.05
C ALA A 274 -17.51 0.09 7.75
N PHE A 275 -17.07 1.30 7.42
CA PHE A 275 -15.95 1.95 8.09
C PHE A 275 -16.33 2.44 9.49
N SER A 276 -17.51 3.04 9.65
CA SER A 276 -17.96 3.66 10.92
C SER A 276 -18.13 2.65 12.06
N THR A 277 -18.33 1.36 11.74
CA THR A 277 -18.60 0.29 12.72
C THR A 277 -17.36 -0.52 13.09
N SER A 278 -16.17 -0.18 12.58
CA SER A 278 -14.93 -0.88 12.94
C SER A 278 -14.46 -0.50 14.35
N THR A 279 -15.03 -1.11 15.37
CA THR A 279 -14.35 -1.32 16.66
C THR A 279 -13.29 -2.41 16.48
N ASP A 280 -12.09 -2.20 17.03
CA ASP A 280 -11.09 -3.27 17.11
C ASP A 280 -11.47 -4.32 18.17
N GLU A 281 -10.78 -5.46 18.18
CA GLU A 281 -10.98 -6.53 19.19
C GLU A 281 -10.71 -6.06 20.64
N SER A 282 -10.12 -4.88 20.81
CA SER A 282 -9.88 -4.21 22.10
C SER A 282 -10.91 -3.14 22.46
N GLY A 283 -11.98 -2.98 21.68
CA GLY A 283 -13.06 -2.02 21.96
C GLY A 283 -12.70 -0.55 21.70
N ASN A 284 -11.56 -0.26 21.06
CA ASN A 284 -11.26 1.08 20.58
C ASN A 284 -11.80 1.29 19.17
N SER A 285 -12.36 2.49 18.94
CA SER A 285 -12.70 2.96 17.59
C SER A 285 -11.45 2.88 16.74
N SER A 286 -11.55 2.19 15.59
CA SER A 286 -10.45 2.05 14.64
C SER A 286 -9.74 3.39 14.47
N TYR A 287 -8.41 3.34 14.55
CA TYR A 287 -7.56 4.46 14.19
C TYR A 287 -7.70 4.72 12.69
N PHE A 288 -8.83 5.28 12.25
CA PHE A 288 -8.87 6.09 11.06
C PHE A 288 -7.79 7.16 11.26
N PHE A 289 -6.89 7.29 10.30
CA PHE A 289 -5.85 8.32 10.34
C PHE A 289 -6.50 9.68 10.62
N ARG A 290 -6.41 10.17 11.87
CA ARG A 290 -6.85 11.50 12.27
C ARG A 290 -5.74 12.49 11.92
N PRO A 291 -5.96 13.46 11.01
CA PRO A 291 -4.99 14.51 10.74
C PRO A 291 -4.69 15.27 12.04
N GLY A 292 -3.42 15.31 12.45
CA GLY A 292 -2.99 16.01 13.66
C GLY A 292 -1.80 15.38 14.40
N ARG A 293 -1.51 14.09 14.18
CA ARG A 293 -0.16 13.56 14.45
C ARG A 293 0.69 13.83 13.21
N PRO A 294 1.67 14.74 13.25
CA PRO A 294 2.54 14.94 12.11
C PRO A 294 3.27 13.64 11.82
N MET A 295 3.08 13.07 10.62
CA MET A 295 4.10 12.21 10.05
C MET A 295 5.41 13.00 10.01
N PRO A 296 6.58 12.36 10.18
CA PRO A 296 7.81 12.99 9.78
C PRO A 296 7.75 13.14 8.26
N LEU A 297 7.24 14.29 7.80
CA LEU A 297 7.50 14.81 6.46
C LEU A 297 8.97 14.52 6.17
N TYR A 298 9.23 13.87 5.04
CA TYR A 298 10.56 13.73 4.47
C TYR A 298 11.14 15.14 4.30
N LYS A 299 11.77 15.65 5.36
CA LYS A 299 12.56 16.87 5.30
C LYS A 299 13.79 16.51 4.48
N ASP A 300 13.96 17.16 3.33
CA ASP A 300 15.15 17.11 2.50
C ASP A 300 16.40 17.00 3.40
N PRO A 301 17.30 16.01 3.19
CA PRO A 301 18.54 15.89 3.95
C PRO A 301 19.33 17.20 4.09
N LYS A 302 19.23 18.13 3.12
CA LYS A 302 19.84 19.47 3.22
C LYS A 302 19.20 20.33 4.32
N GLN A 303 17.90 20.18 4.53
CA GLN A 303 17.16 20.87 5.58
C GLN A 303 17.39 20.23 6.95
N ARG A 304 17.57 18.90 7.02
CA ARG A 304 18.05 18.23 8.25
C ARG A 304 19.47 18.66 8.61
N HIS A 305 20.33 18.91 7.61
CA HIS A 305 21.66 19.44 7.88
C HIS A 305 21.59 20.87 8.40
N ARG A 306 20.70 21.73 7.86
CA ARG A 306 20.44 23.06 8.40
C ARG A 306 19.85 23.02 9.82
N ASP A 307 18.86 22.18 10.09
CA ASP A 307 18.19 22.09 11.41
C ASP A 307 19.11 21.47 12.48
N LYS A 308 19.95 20.47 12.13
CA LYS A 308 20.97 19.93 13.06
C LYS A 308 22.10 20.93 13.31
N VAL A 309 22.56 21.64 12.29
CA VAL A 309 23.55 22.70 12.47
C VAL A 309 22.97 23.84 13.32
N ARG A 310 21.67 24.12 13.22
CA ARG A 310 21.02 25.16 14.04
C ARG A 310 20.78 24.76 15.50
N ARG A 311 20.65 23.47 15.82
CA ARG A 311 20.41 22.98 17.20
C ARG A 311 21.67 22.58 17.97
N SER A 312 22.83 22.46 17.33
CA SER A 312 24.09 22.13 18.02
C SER A 312 25.13 23.26 18.04
N LEU A 313 24.73 24.49 17.70
CA LEU A 313 25.51 25.65 18.10
C LEU A 313 25.25 25.88 19.60
N LEU A 314 25.85 25.03 20.44
CA LEU A 314 26.38 25.55 21.71
C LEU A 314 27.14 26.81 21.31
N PRO A 315 26.70 28.00 21.72
CA PRO A 315 27.18 29.20 21.08
C PRO A 315 28.69 29.27 21.20
N LEU A 316 29.37 29.72 20.14
CA LEU A 316 30.83 29.86 20.10
C LEU A 316 31.36 30.56 21.37
N TYR A 317 30.58 31.45 21.97
CA TYR A 317 30.89 32.12 23.23
C TYR A 317 31.09 31.18 24.43
N VAL A 318 30.38 30.05 24.52
CA VAL A 318 30.55 29.08 25.62
C VAL A 318 31.90 28.39 25.52
N PHE A 319 32.26 27.95 24.32
CA PHE A 319 33.58 27.34 24.08
C PHE A 319 34.71 28.34 24.29
N LEU A 320 34.56 29.58 23.79
CA LEU A 320 35.54 30.65 24.01
C LEU A 320 35.68 30.99 25.50
N ALA A 321 34.58 31.06 26.26
CA ALA A 321 34.62 31.32 27.69
C ALA A 321 35.33 30.20 28.47
N VAL A 322 35.07 28.93 28.14
CA VAL A 322 35.76 27.78 28.75
C VAL A 322 37.25 27.79 28.41
N PHE A 323 37.62 28.07 27.16
CA PHE A 323 39.04 28.14 26.76
C PHE A 323 39.78 29.29 27.45
N VAL A 324 39.16 30.47 27.54
CA VAL A 324 39.76 31.63 28.21
C VAL A 324 39.91 31.37 29.72
N THR A 325 38.91 30.78 30.38
CA THR A 325 39.01 30.46 31.81
C THR A 325 40.08 29.41 32.09
N VAL A 326 40.19 28.36 31.27
CA VAL A 326 41.27 27.36 31.41
C VAL A 326 42.64 27.98 31.16
N ALA A 327 42.79 28.85 30.16
CA ALA A 327 44.06 29.53 29.88
C ALA A 327 44.48 30.47 31.02
N VAL A 328 43.54 31.24 31.60
CA VAL A 328 43.80 32.13 32.73
C VAL A 328 44.13 31.33 34.00
N LEU A 329 43.42 30.23 34.26
CA LEU A 329 43.73 29.34 35.39
C LEU A 329 45.10 28.70 35.25
N ASN A 330 45.45 28.19 34.06
CA ASN A 330 46.77 27.64 33.81
C ASN A 330 47.86 28.70 33.94
N ALA A 331 47.68 29.90 33.37
CA ALA A 331 48.66 30.98 33.51
C ALA A 331 48.82 31.44 34.97
N GLY A 332 47.72 31.49 35.75
CA GLY A 332 47.76 31.80 37.18
C GLY A 332 48.47 30.73 38.00
N ILE A 333 48.28 29.45 37.68
CA ILE A 333 49.00 28.33 38.30
C ILE A 333 50.48 28.40 37.94
N PHE A 334 50.85 28.66 36.68
CA PHE A 334 52.25 28.84 36.27
C PHE A 334 52.91 30.02 37.00
N ALA A 335 52.21 31.16 37.16
CA ALA A 335 52.73 32.31 37.90
C ALA A 335 52.90 32.03 39.40
N LEU A 336 52.02 31.21 40.00
CA LEU A 336 52.15 30.78 41.41
C LEU A 336 53.25 29.74 41.62
N VAL A 337 53.55 28.91 40.62
CA VAL A 337 54.61 27.90 40.67
C VAL A 337 55.98 28.50 40.38
N GLU A 338 56.09 29.56 39.58
CA GLU A 338 57.36 30.29 39.37
C GLU A 338 57.65 31.33 40.47
N GLY A 339 56.62 31.76 41.20
CA GLY A 339 56.75 32.74 42.31
C GLY A 339 56.93 32.13 43.71
N ALA A 340 56.86 30.81 43.85
CA ALA A 340 57.11 30.05 45.08
C ALA A 340 58.41 29.26 44.95
#